data_AF-A0A3C2AA39-F1
#
_entry.id   AF-A0A3C2AA39-F1
#
_cell.length_a   1.000
_cell.length_b   1.000
_cell.length_c   1.000
_cell.angle_alpha   90.00
_cell.angle_beta   90.00
_cell.angle_gamma   90.00
#
_symmetry.space_group_name_H-M   'P 1'
#
loop_
_entity.id
_entity.type
_entity.pdbx_description
1 polymer ?
#
loop_
_entity_poly.entity_id
_entity_poly.type
_entity_poly.pdbx_seq_one_letter_code
_entity_poly.pdbx_strand_id
1 'polypeptide(L)'
;MQVAVQTATLTDDHKHQQLQGLVDQACEDVRGLAHRLHAGIGDDFGLAPAVEALTEALRQSDGIQVEISIDLPPDTLTITQEVTVYRMIQELLSNVLKHAQATLVSIQVAGFDTLLNLMVEDNGRGFDPA
;
A
#
# COMPACT_ATOMS: atom_id res chain seq x y z
N MET A 1 52.90 -2.45 37.60
CA MET A 1 51.86 -1.81 38.44
C MET A 1 51.17 -0.76 37.59
N GLN A 2 49.83 -0.72 37.63
CA GLN A 2 48.86 -0.03 36.73
C GLN A 2 48.69 -0.71 35.37
N VAL A 3 47.65 -1.50 35.05
CA VAL A 3 46.18 -1.47 35.25
C VAL A 3 45.46 -0.45 34.34
N ALA A 4 44.90 -1.00 33.26
CA ALA A 4 43.60 -0.78 32.61
C ALA A 4 42.89 0.57 32.77
N VAL A 5 42.48 1.17 31.65
CA VAL A 5 41.09 1.54 31.29
C VAL A 5 41.08 1.99 29.82
N GLN A 6 40.70 1.12 28.87
CA GLN A 6 40.35 1.55 27.51
C GLN A 6 39.44 0.55 26.77
N THR A 7 38.36 0.12 27.43
CA THR A 7 37.37 -0.79 26.84
C THR A 7 35.92 -0.33 27.02
N ALA A 8 35.67 0.86 27.59
CA ALA A 8 34.32 1.28 27.97
C ALA A 8 33.56 2.13 26.90
N THR A 9 34.24 2.72 25.92
CA THR A 9 33.60 3.68 24.99
C THR A 9 32.98 3.04 23.73
N LEU A 10 33.56 1.95 23.20
CA LEU A 10 33.07 1.28 21.98
C LEU A 10 31.70 0.59 22.17
N THR A 11 31.32 0.29 23.41
CA THR A 11 30.08 -0.44 23.74
C THR A 11 28.88 0.50 23.86
N ASP A 12 29.09 1.75 24.28
CA ASP A 12 28.04 2.74 24.42
C ASP A 12 27.59 3.27 23.06
N ASP A 13 28.51 3.51 22.12
CA ASP A 13 28.18 3.97 20.76
C ASP A 13 27.34 2.92 20.00
N HIS A 14 27.70 1.63 20.11
CA HIS A 14 26.90 0.55 19.50
C HIS A 14 25.51 0.43 20.14
N LYS A 15 25.41 0.53 21.47
CA LYS A 15 24.10 0.54 22.15
C LYS A 15 23.27 1.76 21.76
N HIS A 16 23.90 2.92 21.59
CA HIS A 16 23.25 4.14 21.15
C HIS A 16 22.72 4.00 19.72
N GLN A 17 23.51 3.46 18.80
CA GLN A 17 23.09 3.18 17.43
C GLN A 17 21.96 2.15 17.36
N GLN A 18 22.02 1.08 18.18
CA GLN A 18 20.93 0.10 18.26
C GLN A 18 19.64 0.71 18.79
N LEU A 19 19.73 1.56 19.83
CA LEU A 19 18.58 2.29 20.36
C LEU A 19 17.98 3.25 19.32
N GLN A 20 18.83 3.98 18.58
CA GLN A 20 18.38 4.85 17.50
C GLN A 20 17.67 4.05 16.40
N GLY A 21 18.25 2.93 15.95
CA GLY A 21 17.62 2.06 14.95
C GLY A 21 16.28 1.48 15.39
N LEU A 22 16.13 1.13 16.68
CA LEU A 22 14.85 0.67 17.24
C LEU A 22 13.79 1.78 17.27
N VAL A 23 14.19 3.01 17.60
CA VAL A 23 13.28 4.17 17.58
C VAL A 23 12.86 4.49 16.14
N ASP A 24 13.80 4.47 15.19
CA ASP A 24 13.51 4.72 13.79
C ASP A 24 12.54 3.67 13.23
N GLN A 25 12.77 2.39 13.54
CA GLN A 25 11.88 1.30 13.17
C GLN A 25 10.48 1.49 13.76
N ALA A 26 10.37 1.78 15.06
CA ALA A 26 9.07 2.01 15.70
C ALA A 26 8.33 3.22 15.09
N CYS A 27 9.06 4.29 14.73
CA CYS A 27 8.49 5.43 14.03
C CYS A 27 8.02 5.09 12.61
N GLU A 28 8.72 4.21 11.91
CA GLU A 28 8.32 3.69 10.59
C GLU A 28 7.04 2.85 10.71
N ASP A 29 6.97 1.97 11.71
CA ASP A 29 5.83 1.10 11.97
C ASP A 29 4.56 1.91 12.28
N VAL A 30 4.67 2.93 13.15
CA VAL A 30 3.56 3.84 13.48
C VAL A 30 3.10 4.64 12.26
N ARG A 31 4.05 5.15 11.45
CA ARG A 31 3.72 5.84 10.19
C ARG A 31 2.99 4.91 9.23
N GLY A 32 3.47 3.67 9.08
CA GLY A 32 2.84 2.64 8.26
C GLY A 32 1.40 2.36 8.70
N LEU A 33 1.20 2.14 10.00
CA LEU A 33 -0.12 1.93 10.61
C LEU A 33 -1.07 3.11 10.35
N ALA A 34 -0.63 4.35 10.59
CA ALA A 34 -1.44 5.53 10.36
C ALA A 34 -1.84 5.68 8.89
N HIS A 35 -0.91 5.40 7.97
CA HIS A 35 -1.18 5.42 6.54
C HIS A 35 -2.18 4.34 6.12
N ARG A 36 -2.09 3.12 6.66
CA ARG A 36 -3.06 2.04 6.44
C ARG A 36 -4.46 2.43 6.89
N LEU A 37 -4.61 2.91 8.12
CA LEU A 37 -5.88 3.36 8.68
C LEU A 37 -6.52 4.46 7.82
N HIS A 38 -5.73 5.45 7.39
CA HIS A 38 -6.23 6.52 6.53
C HIS A 38 -6.68 6.01 5.16
N ALA A 39 -5.99 5.00 4.61
CA ALA A 39 -6.38 4.34 3.37
C ALA A 39 -7.61 3.42 3.55
N GLY A 40 -7.88 2.94 4.77
CA GLY A 40 -8.89 1.90 5.01
C GLY A 40 -8.33 0.49 4.81
N ILE A 41 -7.00 0.34 4.76
CA ILE A 41 -6.32 -0.94 4.84
C ILE A 41 -6.28 -1.33 6.32
N GLY A 42 -6.90 -2.45 6.69
CA GLY A 42 -6.90 -2.94 8.07
C GLY A 42 -5.55 -3.55 8.45
N ASP A 43 -5.23 -3.57 9.75
CA ASP A 43 -3.96 -4.13 10.25
C ASP A 43 -3.74 -5.60 9.88
N ASP A 44 -4.83 -6.36 9.76
CA ASP A 44 -4.80 -7.79 9.42
C ASP A 44 -5.10 -8.07 7.93
N PHE A 45 -5.33 -7.03 7.15
CA PHE A 45 -5.93 -7.13 5.81
C PHE A 45 -5.14 -6.23 4.86
N GLY A 46 -4.07 -6.76 4.25
CA GLY A 46 -3.21 -6.07 3.28
C GLY A 46 -3.92 -5.57 2.01
N LEU A 47 -3.19 -5.28 0.94
CA LEU A 47 -3.77 -4.63 -0.26
C LEU A 47 -5.01 -5.35 -0.82
N ALA A 48 -4.96 -6.69 -0.94
CA ALA A 48 -6.03 -7.47 -1.56
C ALA A 48 -7.40 -7.31 -0.88
N PRO A 49 -7.56 -7.64 0.42
CA PRO A 49 -8.83 -7.48 1.12
C PRO A 49 -9.29 -6.01 1.21
N ALA A 50 -8.37 -5.04 1.22
CA ALA A 50 -8.74 -3.62 1.18
C ALA A 50 -9.38 -3.22 -0.15
N VAL A 51 -8.84 -3.69 -1.28
CA VAL A 51 -9.42 -3.46 -2.61
C VAL A 51 -10.74 -4.20 -2.77
N GLU A 52 -10.85 -5.42 -2.26
CA GLU A 52 -12.13 -6.16 -2.24
C GLU A 52 -13.20 -5.38 -1.49
N ALA A 53 -12.91 -4.89 -0.27
CA ALA A 53 -13.84 -4.09 0.51
C ALA A 53 -14.26 -2.79 -0.20
N LEU A 54 -13.31 -2.09 -0.83
CA LEU A 54 -13.57 -0.89 -1.60
C LEU A 54 -14.55 -1.15 -2.75
N THR A 55 -14.30 -2.20 -3.52
CA THR A 55 -15.13 -2.53 -4.69
C THR A 55 -16.50 -3.09 -4.31
N GLU A 56 -16.62 -3.83 -3.20
CA GLU A 56 -17.90 -4.30 -2.70
C GLU A 56 -18.79 -3.11 -2.30
N ALA A 57 -18.23 -2.09 -1.64
CA ALA A 57 -18.97 -0.86 -1.35
C ALA A 57 -19.48 -0.18 -2.65
N LEU A 58 -18.67 -0.16 -3.71
CA LEU A 58 -19.06 0.43 -5.01
C LEU A 58 -20.16 -0.35 -5.72
N ARG A 59 -20.12 -1.69 -5.67
CA ARG A 59 -21.19 -2.54 -6.23
C ARG A 59 -22.54 -2.22 -5.59
N GLN A 60 -22.54 -1.88 -4.30
CA GLN A 60 -23.76 -1.57 -3.54
C GLN A 60 -24.27 -0.14 -3.78
N SER A 61 -23.39 0.84 -4.00
CA SER A 61 -23.77 2.25 -4.14
C SER A 61 -24.15 2.66 -5.56
N ASP A 62 -23.41 2.20 -6.58
CA ASP A 62 -23.43 2.82 -7.90
C ASP A 62 -23.86 1.88 -9.04
N GLY A 63 -24.16 0.61 -8.73
CA GLY A 63 -24.68 -0.37 -9.69
C GLY A 63 -23.69 -0.77 -10.80
N ILE A 64 -22.42 -0.37 -10.67
CA ILE A 64 -21.34 -0.73 -11.59
C ILE A 64 -20.82 -2.13 -11.27
N GLN A 65 -20.60 -2.95 -12.29
CA GLN A 65 -19.92 -4.23 -12.12
C GLN A 65 -18.42 -3.98 -11.98
N VAL A 66 -17.80 -4.60 -10.97
CA VAL A 66 -16.35 -4.57 -10.80
C VAL A 66 -15.81 -5.98 -10.88
N GLU A 67 -14.69 -6.17 -11.57
CA GLU A 67 -13.96 -7.43 -11.64
C GLU A 67 -12.56 -7.20 -11.10
N ILE A 68 -12.07 -8.11 -10.27
CA ILE A 68 -10.80 -7.94 -9.57
C ILE A 68 -10.00 -9.22 -9.68
N SER A 69 -8.73 -9.07 -10.03
CA SER A 69 -7.75 -10.13 -9.97
C SER A 69 -6.48 -9.57 -9.31
N ILE A 70 -6.10 -10.15 -8.18
CA ILE A 70 -4.89 -9.75 -7.46
C ILE A 70 -4.01 -10.99 -7.32
N ASP A 71 -2.92 -10.99 -8.08
CA ASP A 71 -1.88 -12.02 -8.08
C ASP A 71 -0.59 -11.41 -7.53
N LEU A 72 -0.55 -11.28 -6.21
CA LEU A 72 0.55 -10.69 -5.45
C LEU A 72 1.02 -11.71 -4.42
N PRO A 73 2.24 -12.25 -4.58
CA PRO A 73 2.85 -13.07 -3.53
C PRO A 73 2.92 -12.29 -2.20
N PRO A 74 2.84 -12.96 -1.05
CA PRO A 74 3.05 -12.32 0.25
C PRO A 74 4.38 -11.56 0.30
N ASP A 75 4.41 -10.46 1.05
CA ASP A 75 5.61 -9.63 1.27
C ASP A 75 6.23 -9.01 -0.02
N THR A 76 5.51 -9.02 -1.15
CA THR A 76 5.96 -8.41 -2.41
C THR A 76 6.05 -6.88 -2.30
N LEU A 77 5.16 -6.26 -1.52
CA LEU A 77 5.06 -4.82 -1.37
C LEU A 77 5.36 -4.42 0.07
N THR A 78 6.08 -3.31 0.24
CA THR A 78 6.17 -2.64 1.54
C THR A 78 4.82 -1.99 1.88
N ILE A 79 4.59 -1.72 3.17
CA ILE A 79 3.36 -1.05 3.64
C ILE A 79 3.12 0.26 2.87
N THR A 80 4.17 1.05 2.65
CA THR A 80 4.05 2.31 1.91
C THR A 80 3.60 2.06 0.47
N GLN A 81 4.14 1.02 -0.19
CA GLN A 81 3.74 0.66 -1.55
C GLN A 81 2.30 0.16 -1.61
N GLU A 82 1.86 -0.68 -0.67
CA GLU A 82 0.46 -1.13 -0.60
C GLU A 82 -0.49 0.05 -0.47
N VAL A 83 -0.21 0.98 0.44
CA VAL A 83 -1.00 2.20 0.62
C VAL A 83 -1.02 3.05 -0.66
N THR A 84 0.14 3.20 -1.32
CA THR A 84 0.23 3.94 -2.58
C THR A 84 -0.62 3.31 -3.68
N VAL A 85 -0.53 1.98 -3.86
CA VAL A 85 -1.29 1.24 -4.88
C VAL A 85 -2.79 1.32 -4.60
N TYR A 86 -3.20 1.14 -3.35
CA TYR A 86 -4.59 1.31 -2.94
C TYR A 86 -5.12 2.70 -3.28
N ARG A 87 -4.33 3.76 -3.01
CA ARG A 87 -4.73 5.14 -3.36
C ARG A 87 -4.85 5.35 -4.86
N MET A 88 -3.98 4.75 -5.67
CA MET A 88 -4.10 4.78 -7.13
C MET A 88 -5.40 4.12 -7.59
N ILE A 89 -5.72 2.94 -7.06
CA ILE A 89 -6.97 2.22 -7.38
C ILE A 89 -8.19 3.05 -6.98
N GLN A 90 -8.18 3.63 -5.78
CA GLN A 90 -9.26 4.48 -5.30
C GLN A 90 -9.52 5.69 -6.22
N GLU A 91 -8.46 6.38 -6.64
CA GLU A 91 -8.58 7.54 -7.52
C GLU A 91 -9.05 7.14 -8.93
N LEU A 92 -8.50 6.06 -9.49
CA LEU A 92 -8.92 5.53 -10.79
C LEU A 92 -10.40 5.14 -10.79
N LEU A 93 -10.87 4.44 -9.76
CA LEU A 93 -12.29 4.13 -9.59
C LEU A 93 -13.14 5.39 -9.43
N SER A 94 -12.66 6.38 -8.67
CA SER A 94 -13.35 7.66 -8.54
C SER A 94 -13.54 8.35 -9.89
N ASN A 95 -12.51 8.32 -10.74
CA ASN A 95 -12.56 8.89 -12.08
C ASN A 95 -13.55 8.16 -12.97
N VAL A 96 -13.57 6.83 -12.94
CA VAL A 96 -14.54 6.03 -13.70
C VAL A 96 -15.98 6.39 -13.30
N LEU A 97 -16.27 6.42 -12.00
CA LEU A 97 -17.61 6.72 -11.48
C LEU A 97 -18.07 8.14 -11.85
N LYS A 98 -17.16 9.12 -11.76
CA LYS A 98 -17.48 10.53 -12.04
C LYS A 98 -17.59 10.82 -13.53
N HIS A 99 -16.78 10.17 -14.37
CA HIS A 99 -16.53 10.66 -15.72
C HIS A 99 -16.88 9.67 -16.83
N ALA A 100 -16.69 8.37 -16.61
CA ALA A 100 -16.72 7.40 -17.71
C ALA A 100 -18.13 6.89 -18.06
N GLN A 101 -19.11 6.98 -17.16
CA GLN A 101 -20.43 6.32 -17.36
C GLN A 101 -20.28 4.82 -17.69
N ALA A 102 -19.25 4.18 -17.14
CA ALA A 102 -18.96 2.77 -17.36
C ALA A 102 -19.99 1.88 -16.65
N THR A 103 -20.19 0.69 -17.20
CA THR A 103 -21.01 -0.38 -16.59
C THR A 103 -20.16 -1.51 -16.02
N LEU A 104 -18.90 -1.61 -16.46
CA LEU A 104 -17.92 -2.59 -16.03
C LEU A 104 -16.57 -1.91 -15.83
N VAL A 105 -15.89 -2.27 -14.74
CA VAL A 105 -14.48 -1.96 -14.49
C VAL A 105 -13.74 -3.23 -14.13
N SER A 106 -12.58 -3.46 -14.72
CA SER A 106 -11.67 -4.53 -14.32
C SER A 106 -10.40 -3.97 -13.71
N ILE A 107 -10.02 -4.51 -12.55
CA ILE A 107 -8.81 -4.19 -11.81
C ILE A 107 -7.93 -5.43 -11.79
N GLN A 108 -6.69 -5.29 -12.27
CA GLN A 108 -5.69 -6.33 -12.21
C GLN A 108 -4.44 -5.80 -11.50
N VAL A 109 -3.98 -6.54 -10.49
CA VAL A 109 -2.73 -6.24 -9.79
C VAL A 109 -1.87 -7.51 -9.80
N ALA A 110 -0.69 -7.44 -10.40
CA ALA A 110 0.21 -8.58 -10.52
C ALA A 110 1.64 -8.19 -10.17
N GLY A 111 2.31 -8.99 -9.33
CA GLY A 111 3.73 -8.86 -9.03
C GLY A 111 4.59 -9.70 -9.98
N PHE A 112 5.65 -9.11 -10.53
CA PHE A 112 6.64 -9.81 -11.38
C PHE A 112 8.05 -9.44 -10.94
N ASP A 113 8.82 -10.34 -10.35
CA ASP A 113 10.20 -10.13 -9.89
C ASP A 113 10.45 -8.78 -9.18
N THR A 114 10.80 -7.73 -9.94
CA THR A 114 11.09 -6.37 -9.45
C THR A 114 10.06 -5.31 -9.85
N LEU A 115 8.95 -5.72 -10.46
CA LEU A 115 7.94 -4.84 -11.05
C LEU A 115 6.55 -5.18 -10.49
N LEU A 116 5.75 -4.14 -10.33
CA LEU A 116 4.32 -4.25 -10.06
C LEU A 116 3.57 -3.80 -11.31
N ASN A 117 2.66 -4.64 -11.80
CA ASN A 117 1.71 -4.26 -12.84
C ASN A 117 0.35 -3.96 -12.19
N LEU A 118 -0.12 -2.72 -12.35
CA LEU A 118 -1.47 -2.29 -11.97
C LEU A 118 -2.19 -1.87 -13.24
N MET A 119 -3.30 -2.54 -13.55
CA MET A 119 -4.15 -2.22 -14.69
C MET A 119 -5.59 -1.97 -14.20
N VAL A 120 -6.16 -0.85 -14.62
CA VAL A 120 -7.56 -0.51 -14.39
C VAL A 120 -8.16 -0.14 -15.74
N GLU A 121 -9.13 -0.92 -16.17
CA GLU A 121 -9.82 -0.73 -17.45
C GLU A 121 -11.31 -0.58 -17.20
N ASP A 122 -11.94 0.37 -17.88
CA ASP A 122 -13.38 0.57 -17.87
C ASP A 122 -13.93 0.51 -19.29
N ASN A 123 -15.22 0.16 -19.41
CA ASN A 123 -15.93 0.13 -20.69
C ASN A 123 -16.73 1.41 -20.98
N GLY A 124 -16.40 2.51 -20.30
CA GLY A 124 -17.09 3.78 -20.41
C GLY A 124 -16.61 4.63 -21.58
N ARG A 125 -17.01 5.90 -21.55
CA ARG A 125 -16.54 6.91 -22.49
C ARG A 125 -15.14 7.38 -22.07
N GLY A 126 -14.22 7.36 -23.01
CA GLY A 126 -12.89 7.94 -22.84
C GLY A 126 -12.93 9.47 -22.76
N PHE A 127 -11.75 10.07 -22.80
CA PHE A 127 -11.56 11.53 -22.82
C PHE A 127 -11.01 11.99 -24.18
N ASP A 128 -11.17 13.28 -24.47
CA ASP A 128 -10.59 13.91 -25.67
C ASP A 128 -9.08 14.13 -25.43
N PRO A 129 -8.17 13.56 -26.26
CA PRO A 129 -6.73 13.62 -26.04
C PRO A 129 -6.06 14.94 -26.49
N ALA A 130 -6.83 16.03 -26.60
CA ALA A 130 -6.42 17.31 -27.19
C ALA A 130 -5.34 18.08 -26.41
#